data_AF-A0A8I1PCK9-F1
#
_entry.id   AF-A0A8I1PCK9-F1
#
_cell.length_a   1.000
_cell.length_b   1.000
_cell.length_c   1.000
_cell.angle_alpha   90.00
_cell.angle_beta   90.00
_cell.angle_gamma   90.00
#
_symmetry.space_group_name_H-M   'P 1'
#
loop_
_entity.id
_entity.type
_entity.pdbx_description
1 polymer ?
#
loop_
_entity_poly.entity_id
_entity_poly.type
_entity_poly.pdbx_seq_one_letter_code
_entity_poly.pdbx_strand_id
1 'polypeptide(L)'
;MAELDPIIGETPPFWWRRPGWQAWLLAPAALVYGRLAARRLHRRGTLAFELPVIRVASLAVGARGDTEVAIALATAARRLGMRPGIAATGPAGAFAAPHMVDRHHDVARHTGDEALQLARAAPTALCGDLVAAARALAADGVDLVIALDGDGAARLRPDYTLAVVDTERGLGNGHLVPAGPVRAPLVDQLRQASALLTLGRGDAADRVVRIAARAARPLL
;
A
#
# COMPACT_ATOMS: atom_id res chain seq x y z
N MET A 1 -14.95 -34.54 4.71
CA MET A 1 -15.07 -34.01 3.34
C MET A 1 -14.88 -32.51 3.47
N ALA A 2 -13.63 -32.04 3.34
CA ALA A 2 -13.29 -30.64 3.61
C ALA A 2 -13.79 -29.78 2.45
N GLU A 3 -14.73 -28.91 2.80
CA GLU A 3 -15.34 -27.90 1.94
C GLU A 3 -14.23 -26.96 1.46
N LEU A 4 -13.91 -27.05 0.17
CA LEU A 4 -13.03 -26.12 -0.52
C LEU A 4 -13.88 -24.94 -0.99
N ASP A 5 -14.13 -24.00 -0.08
CA ASP A 5 -14.50 -22.65 -0.50
C ASP A 5 -13.22 -21.92 -0.94
N PRO A 6 -13.12 -21.48 -2.21
CA PRO A 6 -12.05 -20.61 -2.62
C PRO A 6 -12.32 -19.22 -2.04
N ILE A 7 -11.76 -18.92 -0.87
CA ILE A 7 -11.73 -17.55 -0.33
C ILE A 7 -10.81 -16.74 -1.25
N ILE A 8 -11.43 -16.05 -2.22
CA ILE A 8 -10.81 -14.96 -2.97
C ILE A 8 -10.62 -13.82 -1.94
N GLY A 9 -9.47 -13.79 -1.26
CA GLY A 9 -9.16 -12.72 -0.30
C GLY A 9 -7.97 -12.96 0.61
N GLU A 10 -7.59 -14.21 0.89
CA GLU A 10 -6.45 -14.51 1.77
C GLU A 10 -5.18 -14.83 0.99
N THR A 11 -4.06 -14.19 1.35
CA THR A 11 -2.74 -14.50 0.78
C THR A 11 -2.36 -15.96 1.05
N PRO A 12 -1.68 -16.66 0.13
CA PRO A 12 -1.30 -18.05 0.32
C PRO A 12 -0.50 -18.27 1.62
N PRO A 13 -0.86 -19.24 2.48
CA PRO A 13 -0.19 -19.43 3.77
C PRO A 13 1.32 -19.70 3.67
N PHE A 14 1.78 -20.28 2.56
CA PHE A 14 3.20 -20.57 2.34
C PHE A 14 4.05 -19.31 2.13
N TRP A 15 3.44 -18.15 1.85
CA TRP A 15 4.14 -16.86 1.78
C TRP A 15 4.71 -16.45 3.13
N TRP A 16 4.09 -16.88 4.23
CA TRP A 16 4.47 -16.49 5.60
C TRP A 16 5.23 -17.60 6.34
N ARG A 17 5.69 -18.63 5.63
CA ARG A 17 6.52 -19.72 6.16
C ARG A 17 7.89 -19.72 5.51
N ARG A 18 8.82 -20.55 5.99
CA ARG A 18 10.11 -20.74 5.29
C ARG A 18 9.86 -21.22 3.85
N PRO A 19 10.65 -20.77 2.86
CA PRO A 19 10.43 -21.11 1.45
C PRO A 19 10.53 -22.62 1.23
N GLY A 20 9.42 -23.22 0.82
CA GLY A 20 9.31 -24.64 0.46
C GLY A 20 9.32 -24.85 -1.05
N TRP A 21 9.07 -26.10 -1.48
CA TRP A 21 9.04 -26.47 -2.90
C TRP A 21 8.05 -25.62 -3.72
N GLN A 22 6.94 -25.16 -3.12
CA GLN A 22 5.96 -24.28 -3.79
C GLN A 22 6.59 -22.96 -4.23
N ALA A 23 7.41 -22.34 -3.38
CA ALA A 23 8.08 -21.09 -3.70
C ALA A 23 9.11 -21.28 -4.83
N TRP A 24 9.83 -22.40 -4.82
CA TRP A 24 10.81 -22.74 -5.86
C TRP A 24 10.16 -23.05 -7.20
N LEU A 25 9.05 -23.79 -7.20
CA LEU A 25 8.26 -24.06 -8.41
C LEU A 25 7.76 -22.77 -9.06
N LEU A 26 7.37 -21.78 -8.24
CA LEU A 26 6.87 -20.48 -8.69
C LEU A 26 7.97 -19.44 -8.93
N ALA A 27 9.23 -19.74 -8.63
CA ALA A 27 10.33 -18.78 -8.73
C ALA A 27 10.54 -18.21 -10.14
N PRO A 28 10.41 -18.99 -11.25
CA PRO A 28 10.51 -18.43 -12.60
C PRO A 28 9.40 -17.42 -12.89
N ALA A 29 8.16 -17.70 -12.47
CA ALA A 29 7.04 -16.78 -12.61
C ALA A 29 7.26 -15.51 -11.77
N ALA A 30 7.78 -15.67 -10.55
CA ALA A 30 8.12 -14.56 -9.67
C ALA A 30 9.23 -13.66 -10.24
N LEU A 31 10.18 -14.22 -10.98
CA LEU A 31 11.21 -13.45 -11.68
C LEU A 31 10.62 -12.58 -12.80
N VAL A 32 9.73 -13.16 -13.62
CA VAL A 32 9.04 -12.41 -14.69
C VAL A 32 8.18 -11.31 -14.10
N TYR A 33 7.36 -11.64 -13.09
CA TYR A 33 6.56 -10.67 -12.36
C TYR A 33 7.44 -9.55 -11.77
N GLY A 34 8.53 -9.92 -11.10
CA GLY A 34 9.48 -8.98 -10.50
C GLY A 34 10.05 -7.97 -11.47
N ARG A 35 10.42 -8.41 -12.68
CA ARG A 35 10.91 -7.51 -13.75
C ARG A 35 9.82 -6.53 -14.20
N LEU A 36 8.59 -7.00 -14.33
CA LEU A 36 7.46 -6.15 -14.71
C LEU A 36 7.12 -5.15 -13.58
N ALA A 37 7.13 -5.60 -12.33
CA ALA A 37 6.90 -4.78 -11.16
C ALA A 37 7.98 -3.69 -11.04
N ALA A 38 9.26 -4.03 -11.19
CA ALA A 38 10.35 -3.05 -11.20
C ALA A 38 10.19 -2.02 -12.34
N ARG A 39 9.86 -2.47 -13.56
CA ARG A 39 9.60 -1.57 -14.69
C ARG A 39 8.43 -0.61 -14.42
N ARG A 40 7.34 -1.09 -13.82
CA ARG A 40 6.22 -0.24 -13.41
C ARG A 40 6.67 0.76 -12.36
N LEU A 41 7.43 0.30 -11.36
CA LEU A 41 7.95 1.11 -10.28
C LEU A 41 8.82 2.26 -10.82
N HIS A 42 9.78 1.98 -11.70
CA HIS A 42 10.64 3.00 -12.32
C HIS A 42 9.91 4.01 -13.20
N ARG A 43 8.69 3.70 -13.64
CA ARG A 43 7.83 4.60 -14.41
C ARG A 43 6.80 5.34 -13.53
N ARG A 44 6.88 5.22 -12.20
CA ARG A 44 5.96 5.88 -11.27
C ARG A 44 6.22 7.37 -11.14
N GLY A 45 5.18 8.10 -10.71
CA GLY A 45 5.29 9.50 -10.29
C GLY A 45 5.52 10.49 -11.41
N THR A 46 4.86 10.26 -12.55
CA THR A 46 4.99 11.11 -13.73
C THR A 46 4.17 12.39 -13.65
N LEU A 47 3.10 12.40 -12.85
CA LEU A 47 2.21 13.55 -12.73
C LEU A 47 2.38 14.22 -11.36
N ALA A 48 2.92 15.44 -11.38
CA ALA A 48 2.88 16.33 -10.24
C ALA A 48 1.42 16.67 -9.90
N PHE A 49 1.16 16.90 -8.61
CA PHE A 49 -0.15 17.29 -8.11
C PHE A 49 -0.04 18.62 -7.37
N GLU A 50 -1.14 19.38 -7.30
CA GLU A 50 -1.13 20.73 -6.75
C GLU A 50 -1.10 20.76 -5.21
N LEU A 51 -1.62 19.72 -4.57
CA LEU A 51 -1.59 19.54 -3.12
C LEU A 51 -0.41 18.64 -2.70
N PRO A 52 0.13 18.81 -1.49
CA PRO A 52 1.09 17.86 -0.91
C PRO A 52 0.54 16.44 -0.89
N VAL A 53 1.35 15.47 -1.32
CA VAL A 53 0.99 14.05 -1.39
C VAL A 53 1.95 13.20 -0.55
N ILE A 54 1.44 12.56 0.49
CA ILE A 54 2.14 11.52 1.26
C ILE A 54 1.65 10.16 0.79
N ARG A 55 2.55 9.34 0.23
CA ARG A 55 2.25 7.95 -0.10
C ARG A 55 2.57 7.03 1.07
N VAL A 56 1.66 6.13 1.41
CA VAL A 56 1.89 5.04 2.35
C VAL A 56 1.97 3.74 1.55
N ALA A 57 3.15 3.10 1.56
CA ALA A 57 3.44 1.94 0.71
C ALA A 57 3.88 0.73 1.53
N SER A 58 3.00 -0.28 1.60
CA SER A 58 3.36 -1.57 2.19
C SER A 58 4.29 -2.35 1.26
N LEU A 59 5.39 -2.88 1.80
CA LEU A 59 6.41 -3.60 1.00
C LEU A 59 5.96 -4.99 0.51
N ALA A 60 4.87 -5.51 1.09
CA ALA A 60 4.35 -6.84 0.83
C ALA A 60 2.82 -6.83 0.60
N VAL A 61 2.33 -7.80 -0.17
CA VAL A 61 0.89 -8.05 -0.36
C VAL A 61 0.33 -8.71 0.90
N GLY A 62 -0.80 -8.21 1.39
CA GLY A 62 -1.43 -8.70 2.62
C GLY A 62 -0.61 -8.42 3.89
N ALA A 63 0.45 -7.60 3.80
CA ALA A 63 1.08 -7.02 4.97
C ALA A 63 0.18 -5.93 5.54
N ARG A 64 0.11 -5.91 6.87
CA ARG A 64 -0.79 -5.03 7.61
C ARG A 64 -0.19 -3.64 7.81
N GLY A 65 -1.05 -2.68 8.06
CA GLY A 65 -0.69 -1.42 8.71
C GLY A 65 -0.59 -0.19 7.82
N ASP A 66 -0.69 -0.30 6.49
CA ASP A 66 -0.82 0.88 5.63
C ASP A 66 -2.12 1.67 5.90
N THR A 67 -3.24 0.97 6.09
CA THR A 67 -4.52 1.56 6.53
C THR A 67 -4.39 2.24 7.89
N GLU A 68 -3.79 1.58 8.89
CA GLU A 68 -3.60 2.14 10.23
C GLU A 68 -2.66 3.35 10.22
N VAL A 69 -1.58 3.29 9.45
CA VAL A 69 -0.63 4.39 9.27
C VAL A 69 -1.30 5.58 8.57
N ALA A 70 -2.11 5.34 7.54
CA ALA A 70 -2.85 6.42 6.88
C ALA A 70 -3.83 7.10 7.84
N ILE A 71 -4.53 6.33 8.68
CA ILE A 71 -5.42 6.86 9.73
C ILE A 71 -4.62 7.69 10.75
N ALA A 72 -3.45 7.18 11.18
CA ALA A 72 -2.59 7.88 12.13
C ALA A 72 -2.06 9.20 11.54
N LEU A 73 -1.61 9.19 10.28
CA LEU A 73 -1.16 10.37 9.55
C LEU A 73 -2.28 11.38 9.38
N ALA A 74 -3.48 10.95 8.98
CA ALA A 74 -4.64 11.83 8.86
C ALA A 74 -5.01 12.46 10.21
N THR A 75 -5.00 11.67 11.28
CA THR A 75 -5.28 12.17 12.63
C THR A 75 -4.24 13.18 13.09
N ALA A 76 -2.95 12.91 12.86
CA ALA A 76 -1.87 13.83 13.19
C ALA A 76 -1.97 15.13 12.38
N ALA A 77 -2.25 15.05 11.08
CA ALA A 77 -2.42 16.21 10.22
C ALA A 77 -3.58 17.10 10.66
N ARG A 78 -4.72 16.51 11.04
CA ARG A 78 -5.86 17.26 11.61
C ARG A 78 -5.50 17.99 12.91
N ARG A 79 -4.68 17.38 13.78
CA ARG A 79 -4.21 18.03 15.01
C ARG A 79 -3.29 19.22 14.73
N LEU A 80 -2.63 19.24 13.57
CA LEU A 80 -1.83 20.36 13.09
C LEU A 80 -2.65 21.43 12.35
N GLY A 81 -3.99 21.30 12.30
CA GLY A 81 -4.88 22.27 11.65
C GLY A 81 -5.06 22.07 10.14
N MET A 82 -4.53 20.99 9.56
CA MET A 82 -4.73 20.66 8.15
C MET A 82 -6.05 19.90 7.93
N ARG A 83 -6.51 19.85 6.67
CA ARG A 83 -7.67 19.10 6.18
C ARG A 83 -7.22 17.94 5.29
N PRO A 84 -6.73 16.82 5.87
CA PRO A 84 -6.26 15.69 5.09
C PRO A 84 -7.42 14.92 4.42
N GLY A 85 -7.12 14.29 3.29
CA GLY A 85 -7.98 13.33 2.60
C GLY A 85 -7.20 12.09 2.18
N ILE A 86 -7.87 10.96 2.05
CA ILE A 86 -7.26 9.66 1.77
C ILE A 86 -7.67 9.16 0.38
N ALA A 87 -6.70 8.90 -0.49
CA ALA A 87 -6.93 8.34 -1.82
C ALA A 87 -6.54 6.85 -1.83
N ALA A 88 -7.45 6.00 -2.26
CA ALA A 88 -7.24 4.56 -2.38
C ALA A 88 -7.87 4.01 -3.67
N THR A 89 -7.49 2.81 -4.09
CA THR A 89 -8.06 2.21 -5.31
C THR A 89 -9.43 1.59 -5.11
N GLY A 90 -9.72 1.15 -3.88
CA GLY A 90 -10.85 0.26 -3.59
C GLY A 90 -10.66 -1.13 -4.21
N PRO A 91 -11.71 -1.97 -4.23
CA PRO A 91 -11.70 -3.28 -4.85
C PRO A 91 -11.40 -3.19 -6.36
N ALA A 92 -10.64 -4.16 -6.85
CA ALA A 92 -10.19 -4.17 -8.25
C ALA A 92 -11.39 -4.10 -9.22
N GLY A 93 -11.37 -3.11 -10.11
CA GLY A 93 -12.42 -2.93 -11.14
C GLY A 93 -13.71 -2.26 -10.68
N ALA A 94 -13.85 -1.90 -9.39
CA ALA A 94 -15.10 -1.34 -8.87
C ALA A 94 -15.32 0.15 -9.22
N PHE A 95 -14.26 0.96 -9.28
CA PHE A 95 -14.37 2.42 -9.38
C PHE A 95 -13.63 2.98 -10.60
N ALA A 96 -14.34 3.07 -11.72
CA ALA A 96 -13.84 3.69 -12.96
C ALA A 96 -13.77 5.22 -12.87
N ALA A 97 -14.64 5.83 -12.07
CA ALA A 97 -14.62 7.24 -11.72
C ALA A 97 -14.37 7.41 -10.21
N PRO A 98 -13.89 8.57 -9.75
CA PRO A 98 -13.71 8.84 -8.32
C PRO A 98 -15.03 8.72 -7.57
N HIS A 99 -15.03 7.91 -6.51
CA HIS A 99 -16.14 7.74 -5.59
C HIS A 99 -15.75 8.28 -4.22
N MET A 100 -16.45 9.30 -3.74
CA MET A 100 -16.31 9.78 -2.36
C MET A 100 -17.06 8.83 -1.44
N VAL A 101 -16.35 8.22 -0.49
CA VAL A 101 -16.94 7.24 0.43
C VAL A 101 -17.91 7.93 1.38
N ASP A 102 -19.17 7.53 1.34
CA ASP A 102 -20.21 7.97 2.28
C ASP A 102 -20.49 6.86 3.30
N ARG A 103 -20.10 7.10 4.55
CA ARG A 103 -20.26 6.14 5.65
C ARG A 103 -21.71 5.76 5.97
N HIS A 104 -22.68 6.57 5.56
CA HIS A 104 -24.09 6.33 5.84
C HIS A 104 -24.78 5.54 4.73
N HIS A 105 -24.25 5.60 3.51
CA HIS A 105 -24.86 4.99 2.33
C HIS A 105 -24.03 3.83 1.75
N ASP A 106 -22.71 3.88 1.87
CA ASP A 106 -21.83 2.83 1.37
C ASP A 106 -21.76 1.64 2.32
N VAL A 107 -21.67 0.47 1.71
CA VAL A 107 -21.54 -0.82 2.40
C VAL A 107 -20.25 -1.52 2.00
N ALA A 108 -19.64 -2.23 2.95
CA ALA A 108 -18.34 -2.87 2.81
C ALA A 108 -18.25 -3.80 1.58
N ARG A 109 -19.36 -4.44 1.20
CA ARG A 109 -19.39 -5.32 0.02
C ARG A 109 -19.01 -4.61 -1.29
N HIS A 110 -19.19 -3.29 -1.38
CA HIS A 110 -18.91 -2.49 -2.58
C HIS A 110 -17.61 -1.70 -2.45
N THR A 111 -17.35 -1.11 -1.29
CA THR A 111 -16.20 -0.22 -1.07
C THR A 111 -15.01 -0.92 -0.42
N GLY A 112 -15.22 -2.08 0.21
CA GLY A 112 -14.28 -2.74 1.09
C GLY A 112 -14.35 -2.23 2.54
N ASP A 113 -14.06 -3.10 3.51
CA ASP A 113 -14.06 -2.74 4.94
C ASP A 113 -13.04 -1.63 5.26
N GLU A 114 -11.86 -1.70 4.63
CA GLU A 114 -10.80 -0.70 4.82
C GLU A 114 -11.26 0.70 4.40
N ALA A 115 -12.00 0.83 3.29
CA ALA A 115 -12.47 2.13 2.81
C ALA A 115 -13.40 2.81 3.83
N LEU A 116 -14.30 2.05 4.45
CA LEU A 116 -15.18 2.56 5.50
C LEU A 116 -14.40 2.94 6.77
N GLN A 117 -13.32 2.21 7.08
CA GLN A 117 -12.43 2.55 8.20
C GLN A 117 -11.67 3.86 7.94
N LEU A 118 -11.12 4.03 6.73
CA LEU A 118 -10.44 5.26 6.31
C LEU A 118 -11.38 6.47 6.36
N ALA A 119 -12.61 6.31 5.86
CA ALA A 119 -13.64 7.35 5.83
C ALA A 119 -14.05 7.84 7.22
N ARG A 120 -13.81 7.05 8.29
CA ARG A 120 -14.03 7.49 9.68
C ARG A 120 -12.97 8.49 10.15
N ALA A 121 -11.76 8.42 9.60
CA ALA A 121 -10.65 9.28 9.99
C ALA A 121 -10.61 10.59 9.18
N ALA A 122 -10.86 10.52 7.87
CA ALA A 122 -10.80 11.63 6.93
C ALA A 122 -11.64 11.37 5.67
N PRO A 123 -12.03 12.40 4.90
CA PRO A 123 -12.62 12.23 3.57
C PRO A 123 -11.81 11.24 2.74
N THR A 124 -12.47 10.25 2.14
CA THR A 124 -11.81 9.16 1.43
C THR A 124 -12.39 9.03 0.03
N ALA A 125 -11.52 8.99 -0.98
CA ALA A 125 -11.90 8.82 -2.38
C ALA A 125 -11.33 7.50 -2.94
N LEU A 126 -12.20 6.70 -3.57
CA LEU A 126 -11.85 5.46 -4.24
C LEU A 126 -11.80 5.66 -5.75
N CYS A 127 -10.70 5.29 -6.39
CA CYS A 127 -10.60 5.26 -7.85
C CYS A 127 -9.44 4.40 -8.33
N GLY A 128 -9.63 3.67 -9.44
CA GLY A 128 -8.54 2.98 -10.12
C GLY A 128 -7.41 3.93 -10.59
N ASP A 129 -7.68 5.22 -10.77
CA ASP A 129 -6.66 6.27 -10.98
C ASP A 129 -6.56 7.17 -9.74
N LEU A 130 -5.47 7.04 -8.97
CA LEU A 130 -5.29 7.84 -7.76
C LEU A 130 -5.16 9.34 -8.03
N VAL A 131 -4.79 9.77 -9.25
CA VAL A 131 -4.81 11.19 -9.60
C VAL A 131 -6.24 11.71 -9.64
N ALA A 132 -7.17 10.90 -10.17
CA ALA A 132 -8.58 11.28 -10.20
C ALA A 132 -9.20 11.29 -8.79
N ALA A 133 -8.85 10.31 -7.94
CA ALA A 133 -9.23 10.33 -6.53
C ALA A 133 -8.69 11.56 -5.79
N ALA A 134 -7.42 11.92 -6.00
CA ALA A 134 -6.81 13.11 -5.41
C ALA A 134 -7.49 14.41 -5.85
N ARG A 135 -7.91 14.51 -7.13
CA ARG A 135 -8.69 15.66 -7.63
C ARG A 135 -10.06 15.77 -6.98
N ALA A 136 -10.75 14.65 -6.78
CA ALA A 136 -12.04 14.65 -6.09
C ALA A 136 -11.89 15.15 -4.63
N LEU A 137 -10.84 14.73 -3.95
CA LEU A 137 -10.52 15.22 -2.60
C LEU A 137 -10.18 16.72 -2.60
N ALA A 138 -9.37 17.19 -3.56
CA ALA A 138 -9.04 18.61 -3.68
C ALA A 138 -10.30 19.46 -3.89
N ALA A 139 -11.24 18.99 -4.71
CA ALA A 139 -12.54 19.64 -4.92
C ALA A 139 -13.42 19.66 -3.66
N ASP A 140 -13.26 18.69 -2.75
CA ASP A 140 -13.91 18.64 -1.43
C ASP A 140 -13.22 19.54 -0.37
N GLY A 141 -12.19 20.28 -0.78
CA GLY A 141 -11.48 21.23 0.08
C GLY A 141 -10.43 20.58 0.99
N VAL A 142 -9.93 19.41 0.62
CA VAL A 142 -8.73 18.79 1.21
C VAL A 142 -7.48 19.61 0.85
N ASP A 143 -6.54 19.72 1.77
CA ASP A 143 -5.26 20.43 1.59
C ASP A 143 -4.02 19.51 1.67
N LEU A 144 -4.20 18.24 2.04
CA LEU A 144 -3.16 17.21 2.11
C LEU A 144 -3.72 15.85 1.66
N VAL A 145 -3.09 15.22 0.67
CA VAL A 145 -3.51 13.91 0.17
C VAL A 145 -2.63 12.81 0.77
N ILE A 146 -3.25 11.83 1.42
CA ILE A 146 -2.61 10.58 1.86
C ILE A 146 -3.01 9.48 0.88
N ALA A 147 -2.07 9.00 0.07
CA ALA A 147 -2.33 8.01 -0.97
C ALA A 147 -1.86 6.62 -0.53
N LEU A 148 -2.78 5.64 -0.48
CA LEU A 148 -2.42 4.24 -0.25
C LEU A 148 -1.83 3.61 -1.51
N ASP A 149 -0.73 2.87 -1.38
CA ASP A 149 -0.08 2.24 -2.53
C ASP A 149 -0.92 1.06 -3.09
N GLY A 150 -1.17 1.13 -4.38
CA GLY A 150 -1.95 0.15 -5.14
C GLY A 150 -1.65 0.26 -6.62
N ASP A 151 -2.31 -0.56 -7.44
CA ASP A 151 -2.07 -0.59 -8.89
C ASP A 151 -2.37 0.77 -9.57
N GLY A 152 -3.30 1.55 -9.01
CA GLY A 152 -3.66 2.89 -9.45
C GLY A 152 -2.68 4.00 -9.06
N ALA A 153 -1.72 3.72 -8.17
CA ALA A 153 -0.80 4.73 -7.65
C ALA A 153 0.30 5.15 -8.63
N ALA A 154 0.39 4.49 -9.79
CA ALA A 154 1.55 4.65 -10.66
C ALA A 154 1.75 6.07 -11.20
N ARG A 155 0.68 6.83 -11.45
CA ARG A 155 0.79 8.15 -12.10
C ARG A 155 1.03 9.29 -11.11
N LEU A 156 0.38 9.24 -9.96
CA LEU A 156 0.46 10.30 -8.95
C LEU A 156 1.89 10.38 -8.38
N ARG A 157 2.53 11.54 -8.45
CA ARG A 157 3.86 11.77 -7.87
C ARG A 157 3.72 12.15 -6.39
N PRO A 158 4.28 11.36 -5.46
CA PRO A 158 4.28 11.74 -4.06
C PRO A 158 5.42 12.73 -3.76
N ASP A 159 5.18 13.64 -2.83
CA ASP A 159 6.23 14.49 -2.24
C ASP A 159 7.00 13.73 -1.15
N TYR A 160 6.33 12.79 -0.49
CA TYR A 160 6.92 11.91 0.51
C TYR A 160 6.37 10.49 0.39
N THR A 161 7.25 9.48 0.32
CA THR A 161 6.84 8.07 0.33
C THR A 161 7.28 7.40 1.62
N LEU A 162 6.32 6.98 2.44
CA LEU A 162 6.55 6.21 3.64
C LEU A 162 6.38 4.73 3.32
N ALA A 163 7.50 4.00 3.24
CA ALA A 163 7.45 2.55 3.16
C ALA A 163 7.10 1.97 4.53
N VAL A 164 6.20 0.99 4.57
CA VAL A 164 5.72 0.37 5.81
C VAL A 164 6.07 -1.11 5.81
N VAL A 165 6.58 -1.59 6.94
CA VAL A 165 6.81 -3.01 7.20
C VAL A 165 6.34 -3.39 8.60
N ASP A 166 5.55 -4.46 8.65
CA ASP A 166 5.13 -5.11 9.89
C ASP A 166 6.31 -5.91 10.48
N THR A 167 6.60 -5.71 11.78
CA THR A 167 7.73 -6.33 12.47
C THR A 167 7.48 -7.75 12.93
N GLU A 168 6.22 -8.22 12.94
CA GLU A 168 5.87 -9.60 13.30
C GLU A 168 5.98 -10.53 12.08
N ARG A 169 5.54 -10.06 10.91
CA ARG A 169 5.53 -10.84 9.66
C ARG A 169 6.69 -10.52 8.71
N GLY A 170 7.23 -9.31 8.77
CA GLY A 170 8.29 -8.84 7.89
C GLY A 170 7.90 -8.97 6.41
N LEU A 171 8.77 -9.62 5.63
CA LEU A 171 8.53 -9.92 4.20
C LEU A 171 8.15 -11.39 3.95
N GLY A 172 7.71 -12.12 4.99
CA GLY A 172 7.44 -13.55 4.90
C GLY A 172 8.65 -14.34 4.40
N ASN A 173 8.46 -15.17 3.37
CA ASN A 173 9.52 -15.96 2.76
C ASN A 173 10.52 -15.14 1.91
N GLY A 174 10.27 -13.85 1.71
CA GLY A 174 11.14 -12.93 0.98
C GLY A 174 11.11 -13.05 -0.55
N HIS A 175 10.29 -13.95 -1.12
CA HIS A 175 10.12 -14.07 -2.56
C HIS A 175 9.10 -13.07 -3.09
N LEU A 176 9.24 -12.74 -4.38
CA LEU A 176 8.28 -11.91 -5.11
C LEU A 176 7.00 -12.69 -5.41
N VAL A 177 5.89 -11.98 -5.58
CA VAL A 177 4.64 -12.57 -6.06
C VAL A 177 4.88 -13.28 -7.41
N PRO A 178 4.34 -14.49 -7.65
CA PRO A 178 3.48 -15.29 -6.77
C PRO A 178 4.21 -16.27 -5.83
N ALA A 179 5.55 -16.34 -5.87
CA ALA A 179 6.33 -17.25 -5.02
C ALA A 179 6.41 -16.80 -3.54
N GLY A 180 6.09 -15.53 -3.26
CA GLY A 180 6.07 -14.93 -1.93
C GLY A 180 5.30 -13.61 -1.90
N PRO A 181 5.28 -12.92 -0.75
CA PRO A 181 4.42 -11.76 -0.56
C PRO A 181 5.04 -10.45 -1.09
N VAL A 182 6.31 -10.41 -1.48
CA VAL A 182 6.99 -9.15 -1.82
C VAL A 182 6.47 -8.59 -3.15
N ARG A 183 5.99 -7.34 -3.16
CA ARG A 183 5.32 -6.70 -4.31
C ARG A 183 6.24 -6.36 -5.47
N ALA A 184 7.46 -5.93 -5.19
CA ALA A 184 8.47 -5.56 -6.17
C ALA A 184 9.86 -5.76 -5.57
N PRO A 185 10.95 -5.79 -6.35
CA PRO A 185 12.28 -5.96 -5.79
C PRO A 185 12.55 -4.94 -4.67
N LEU A 186 12.93 -5.43 -3.49
CA LEU A 186 13.00 -4.63 -2.26
C LEU A 186 13.88 -3.38 -2.42
N VAL A 187 15.01 -3.52 -3.12
CA VAL A 187 15.93 -2.41 -3.37
C VAL A 187 15.24 -1.31 -4.18
N ASP A 188 14.45 -1.66 -5.20
CA ASP A 188 13.74 -0.67 -6.02
C ASP A 188 12.63 0.01 -5.22
N GLN A 189 11.91 -0.73 -4.37
CA GLN A 189 10.92 -0.16 -3.44
C GLN A 189 11.58 0.86 -2.50
N LEU A 190 12.69 0.49 -1.85
CA LEU A 190 13.40 1.36 -0.92
C LEU A 190 14.04 2.57 -1.60
N ARG A 191 14.44 2.47 -2.88
CA ARG A 191 14.94 3.64 -3.64
C ARG A 191 13.88 4.72 -3.79
N GLN A 192 12.60 4.34 -3.85
CA GLN A 192 11.48 5.27 -3.98
C GLN A 192 10.94 5.76 -2.64
N ALA A 193 11.29 5.09 -1.55
CA ALA A 193 10.86 5.47 -0.22
C ALA A 193 11.67 6.67 0.29
N SER A 194 10.99 7.65 0.88
CA SER A 194 11.62 8.73 1.64
C SER A 194 12.05 8.25 3.03
N ALA A 195 11.29 7.34 3.64
CA ALA A 195 11.62 6.68 4.90
C ALA A 195 10.98 5.28 4.99
N LEU A 196 11.45 4.48 5.94
CA LEU A 196 10.86 3.20 6.32
C LEU A 196 10.27 3.32 7.74
N LEU A 197 8.99 3.02 7.88
CA LEU A 197 8.30 2.87 9.16
C LEU A 197 8.19 1.39 9.51
N THR A 198 8.58 1.06 10.73
CA THR A 198 8.39 -0.26 11.32
C THR A 198 7.17 -0.27 12.24
N LEU A 199 6.31 -1.28 12.09
CA LEU A 199 5.10 -1.42 12.91
C LEU A 199 5.19 -2.63 13.83
N GLY A 200 5.02 -2.40 15.13
CA GLY A 200 5.05 -3.44 16.16
C GLY A 200 6.37 -3.52 16.92
N ARG A 201 6.60 -4.66 17.59
CA ARG A 201 7.78 -4.90 18.46
C ARG A 201 8.50 -6.22 18.14
N GLY A 202 8.24 -6.81 16.97
CA GLY A 202 8.91 -8.02 16.51
C GLY A 202 10.26 -7.74 15.84
N ASP A 203 10.91 -8.80 15.36
CA ASP A 203 12.23 -8.79 14.73
C ASP A 203 12.21 -9.25 13.24
N ALA A 204 11.04 -9.62 12.71
CA ALA A 204 10.91 -10.14 11.35
C ALA A 204 11.28 -9.10 10.28
N ALA A 205 11.25 -7.81 10.62
CA ALA A 205 11.65 -6.71 9.74
C ALA A 205 13.15 -6.38 9.78
N ASP A 206 13.96 -6.99 10.65
CA ASP A 206 15.38 -6.64 10.87
C ASP A 206 16.23 -6.67 9.60
N ARG A 207 15.93 -7.63 8.70
CA ARG A 207 16.60 -7.70 7.40
C ARG A 207 16.27 -6.47 6.54
N VAL A 208 15.02 -6.02 6.54
CA VAL A 208 14.56 -4.84 5.80
C VAL A 208 15.18 -3.59 6.38
N VAL A 209 15.15 -3.45 7.71
CA VAL A 209 15.76 -2.34 8.45
C VAL A 209 17.24 -2.21 8.09
N ARG A 210 18.01 -3.31 8.10
CA ARG A 210 19.43 -3.28 7.69
C ARG A 210 19.64 -2.84 6.25
N ILE A 211 18.78 -3.28 5.32
CA ILE A 211 18.90 -2.90 3.90
C ILE A 211 18.54 -1.41 3.74
N ALA A 212 17.48 -0.93 4.40
CA ALA A 212 17.07 0.47 4.40
C ALA A 212 18.15 1.39 4.99
N ALA A 213 18.75 1.00 6.12
CA ALA A 213 19.86 1.72 6.73
C ALA A 213 21.06 1.82 5.78
N ARG A 214 21.43 0.73 5.10
CA ARG A 214 22.50 0.73 4.07
C ARG A 214 22.16 1.61 2.87
N ALA A 215 20.88 1.76 2.55
CA ALA A 215 20.38 2.65 1.51
C ALA A 215 20.19 4.10 1.99
N ALA A 216 20.67 4.43 3.20
CA ALA A 216 20.55 5.74 3.84
C ALA A 216 19.10 6.24 3.96
N ARG A 217 18.15 5.32 4.14
CA ARG A 217 16.74 5.67 4.37
C ARG A 217 16.51 5.88 5.88
N PRO A 218 15.91 7.01 6.29
CA PRO A 218 15.45 7.21 7.65
C PRO A 218 14.56 6.06 8.11
N LEU A 219 14.75 5.66 9.36
CA LEU A 219 14.00 4.62 10.04
C LEU A 219 13.09 5.29 11.08
N LEU A 220 11.81 4.95 11.06
CA LEU A 220 10.77 5.46 11.95
C LEU A 220 10.12 4.32 12.73
#